data_AF-T1GAR3-F1
#
_entry.id   AF-T1GAR3-F1
#
_cell.length_a   1.000
_cell.length_b   1.000
_cell.length_c   1.000
_cell.angle_alpha   90.00
_cell.angle_beta   90.00
_cell.angle_gamma   90.00
#
_symmetry.space_group_name_H-M   'P 1'
#
loop_
_entity.id
_entity.type
_entity.pdbx_description
1 polymer ?
#
loop_
_entity_poly.entity_id
_entity_poly.type
_entity_poly.pdbx_seq_one_letter_code
_entity_poly.pdbx_strand_id
1 'polypeptide(L)'
;MSTRTKKGSSISRSTPGPSSTPGHQTPTPSSSSVGGAAARASSPLSPTRHSRLVEKVELQNLNDRLACYIDRVRNLESENARLTIQVQSNQETVTREVSNIKQMYEGELAETRKLLDETAREKAKLEIDTKRLWEENDELKQKLEKKTKDCSSFENSARIYESRYNDISSKYTTSVQDLKRAQEEIRNLLAENDKLRKQVEELRKNLENETLARVELENNIQIEITEIDGRLSQEYEAKLQQSLQELRDQYEGQMRANRDEIEMLYEQKLKNLQNAANRNSQAASSAVEELRIQKTKYDSLSGRINELEGMKNALQDRIRDLEKIIENERQRHHDNVASLEAELDRLREEMATQLQEYQDLMDIKVSLDLEIAAYDKLLRGEEHRLNITPNQSGSTSTISQSYLSRITPIRGPGGKRKRIVLDETEDRSLSEFFVTASAKGDIEISEVDPEGRFVKLHNKSDKEVNVGGWQIIRTAGTNESQFKLHRSVKIDSGVTITIWSSDSGVTHEPPSNIVMKQTKWFVADNMKTILKNSDGEEVAVSERVKQIVSSHVQRHRSSAGRAVMVERIFIINKMIPNKLVKKIAASCKVLLHYTLLF
;
A
#
# COMPACT_ATOMS: atom_id res chain seq x y z
N MET A 1 -15.84 116.13 -18.77
CA MET A 1 -15.76 116.47 -20.22
C MET A 1 -16.92 117.40 -20.50
N SER A 2 -16.75 118.63 -21.03
CA SER A 2 -16.18 118.98 -22.35
C SER A 2 -17.09 118.44 -23.46
N THR A 3 -17.69 119.22 -24.36
CA THR A 3 -17.29 120.52 -24.99
C THR A 3 -18.41 121.58 -24.98
N ARG A 4 -18.15 122.92 -25.00
CA ARG A 4 -17.72 123.78 -26.14
C ARG A 4 -18.75 123.74 -27.31
N THR A 5 -19.18 124.82 -27.99
CA THR A 5 -18.41 126.02 -28.42
C THR A 5 -19.34 127.18 -28.91
N LYS A 6 -18.88 128.46 -28.86
CA LYS A 6 -18.86 129.55 -29.91
C LYS A 6 -20.00 129.70 -30.96
N LYS A 7 -20.30 130.89 -31.56
CA LYS A 7 -20.00 132.34 -31.31
C LYS A 7 -20.77 133.24 -32.32
N GLY A 8 -21.18 134.45 -31.92
CA GLY A 8 -21.47 135.61 -32.80
C GLY A 8 -22.80 135.60 -33.61
N SER A 9 -23.16 136.64 -34.39
CA SER A 9 -22.77 138.07 -34.40
C SER A 9 -23.38 138.80 -35.63
N SER A 10 -24.38 139.70 -35.49
CA SER A 10 -24.75 140.64 -36.56
C SER A 10 -25.75 141.78 -36.20
N ILE A 11 -25.44 142.99 -36.68
CA ILE A 11 -26.34 144.01 -37.29
C ILE A 11 -27.26 144.93 -36.41
N SER A 12 -26.98 146.25 -36.50
CA SER A 12 -27.79 147.50 -36.30
C SER A 12 -28.64 147.73 -35.02
N ARG A 13 -28.72 148.93 -34.38
CA ARG A 13 -29.06 150.32 -34.84
C ARG A 13 -30.52 150.39 -35.39
N SER A 14 -31.40 151.37 -35.12
CA SER A 14 -31.25 152.78 -34.69
C SER A 14 -32.55 153.32 -34.01
N THR A 15 -32.51 154.51 -33.41
CA THR A 15 -33.65 155.47 -33.30
C THR A 15 -34.01 156.04 -34.69
N PRO A 16 -35.23 156.60 -35.00
CA PRO A 16 -35.88 157.74 -34.31
C PRO A 16 -37.45 157.78 -34.40
N GLY A 17 -38.09 158.96 -34.20
CA GLY A 17 -39.41 159.32 -34.79
C GLY A 17 -39.24 159.95 -36.20
N PRO A 18 -40.15 160.80 -36.75
CA PRO A 18 -41.36 161.41 -36.16
C PRO A 18 -42.61 161.54 -37.13
N SER A 19 -43.63 162.31 -36.69
CA SER A 19 -44.50 163.26 -37.46
C SER A 19 -45.54 162.85 -38.55
N SER A 20 -46.65 163.65 -38.55
CA SER A 20 -47.45 164.22 -39.68
C SER A 20 -48.62 163.48 -40.39
N THR A 21 -49.83 164.06 -40.26
CA THR A 21 -50.91 164.42 -41.26
C THR A 21 -50.98 163.76 -42.65
N PRO A 22 -52.18 163.48 -43.23
CA PRO A 22 -53.26 164.47 -43.53
C PRO A 22 -54.72 163.96 -43.29
N GLY A 23 -55.83 164.68 -43.56
CA GLY A 23 -56.05 166.09 -43.97
C GLY A 23 -57.50 166.39 -44.43
N HIS A 24 -57.91 167.67 -44.34
CA HIS A 24 -59.07 168.37 -44.98
C HIS A 24 -60.41 167.65 -45.33
N GLN A 25 -61.53 168.16 -44.77
CA GLN A 25 -62.36 169.12 -45.52
C GLN A 25 -63.39 169.93 -44.68
N THR A 26 -63.80 171.05 -45.28
CA THR A 26 -64.80 172.09 -44.91
C THR A 26 -66.27 171.61 -45.11
N PRO A 27 -67.35 172.35 -44.74
CA PRO A 27 -67.46 173.82 -44.72
C PRO A 27 -68.28 174.53 -43.61
N THR A 28 -68.04 175.84 -43.49
CA THR A 28 -69.03 176.85 -43.07
C THR A 28 -69.72 177.45 -44.29
N PRO A 29 -70.98 177.89 -44.17
CA PRO A 29 -71.26 179.34 -44.20
C PRO A 29 -72.37 179.73 -43.19
N SER A 30 -72.83 180.97 -43.02
CA SER A 30 -72.53 182.24 -43.70
C SER A 30 -72.76 183.41 -42.72
N SER A 31 -72.10 184.54 -42.97
CA SER A 31 -72.37 185.82 -42.29
C SER A 31 -73.32 186.72 -43.09
N SER A 32 -74.23 187.40 -42.39
CA SER A 32 -74.67 188.81 -42.63
C SER A 32 -75.78 189.15 -41.62
N SER A 33 -75.86 190.31 -40.98
CA SER A 33 -75.56 191.71 -41.39
C SER A 33 -76.61 192.32 -42.33
N VAL A 34 -77.72 192.79 -41.74
CA VAL A 34 -78.47 193.95 -42.26
C VAL A 34 -78.80 194.86 -41.07
N GLY A 35 -78.47 196.15 -41.19
CA GLY A 35 -78.91 197.17 -40.24
C GLY A 35 -80.16 197.88 -40.73
N GLY A 36 -81.04 198.29 -39.80
CA GLY A 36 -82.22 199.11 -40.07
C GLY A 36 -82.39 200.12 -38.95
N ALA A 37 -82.55 201.41 -39.29
CA ALA A 37 -82.51 202.51 -38.33
C ALA A 37 -83.87 203.19 -38.15
N ALA A 38 -83.97 203.94 -37.04
CA ALA A 38 -85.07 204.83 -36.66
C ALA A 38 -86.39 204.12 -36.21
N ALA A 39 -87.26 204.76 -35.42
CA ALA A 39 -87.25 206.16 -34.97
C ALA A 39 -87.61 206.34 -33.49
N ARG A 40 -87.06 207.39 -32.88
CA ARG A 40 -87.68 208.11 -31.75
C ARG A 40 -88.38 209.35 -32.32
N ALA A 41 -89.69 209.47 -32.14
CA ALA A 41 -90.44 210.72 -32.29
C ALA A 41 -91.69 210.67 -31.39
N SER A 42 -92.26 211.82 -31.04
CA SER A 42 -93.21 211.95 -29.93
C SER A 42 -94.60 212.43 -30.36
N SER A 43 -95.64 211.70 -29.94
CA SER A 43 -97.00 212.20 -29.65
C SER A 43 -97.84 212.79 -30.82
N PRO A 44 -99.16 213.00 -30.64
CA PRO A 44 -100.18 212.22 -29.91
C PRO A 44 -101.41 211.94 -30.82
N LEU A 45 -102.58 211.63 -30.22
CA LEU A 45 -103.93 211.55 -30.82
C LEU A 45 -104.18 210.32 -31.74
N SER A 46 -105.21 209.48 -31.62
CA SER A 46 -106.52 209.50 -30.92
C SER A 46 -107.72 210.13 -31.67
N PRO A 47 -108.30 209.42 -32.66
CA PRO A 47 -109.72 209.51 -32.98
C PRO A 47 -110.50 208.87 -31.82
N THR A 48 -110.71 209.64 -30.76
CA THR A 48 -110.89 209.10 -29.41
C THR A 48 -112.22 208.36 -29.21
N ARG A 49 -112.20 207.02 -29.33
CA ARG A 49 -112.58 206.05 -28.27
C ARG A 49 -112.69 204.61 -28.78
N HIS A 50 -113.08 204.41 -30.04
CA HIS A 50 -113.32 203.06 -30.60
C HIS A 50 -112.04 202.31 -30.99
N SER A 51 -111.19 202.88 -31.86
CA SER A 51 -110.02 202.15 -32.41
C SER A 51 -109.07 201.60 -31.32
N ARG A 52 -108.74 202.43 -30.32
CA ARG A 52 -107.91 202.05 -29.16
C ARG A 52 -108.45 200.88 -28.33
N LEU A 53 -109.76 200.61 -28.38
CA LEU A 53 -110.35 199.48 -27.66
C LEU A 53 -110.11 198.17 -28.43
N VAL A 54 -110.22 198.21 -29.76
CA VAL A 54 -109.92 197.07 -30.65
C VAL A 54 -108.44 196.74 -30.61
N GLU A 55 -107.56 197.73 -30.83
CA GLU A 55 -106.10 197.58 -30.78
C GLU A 55 -105.62 197.03 -29.42
N LYS A 56 -106.22 197.47 -28.31
CA LYS A 56 -105.94 196.90 -26.98
C LYS A 56 -106.36 195.42 -26.90
N VAL A 57 -107.52 195.05 -27.43
CA VAL A 57 -108.00 193.66 -27.44
C VAL A 57 -107.17 192.78 -28.36
N GLU A 58 -106.67 193.30 -29.48
CA GLU A 58 -105.76 192.59 -30.39
C GLU A 58 -104.38 192.37 -29.74
N LEU A 59 -103.81 193.41 -29.10
CA LEU A 59 -102.59 193.27 -28.30
C LEU A 59 -102.78 192.36 -27.08
N GLN A 60 -103.97 192.33 -26.47
CA GLN A 60 -104.28 191.39 -25.40
C GLN A 60 -104.37 189.97 -25.93
N ASN A 61 -105.11 189.70 -27.02
CA ASN A 61 -105.15 188.39 -27.69
C ASN A 61 -103.75 187.92 -28.13
N LEU A 62 -102.88 188.84 -28.59
CA LEU A 62 -101.49 188.53 -28.92
C LEU A 62 -100.67 188.17 -27.68
N ASN A 63 -100.82 188.92 -26.58
CA ASN A 63 -100.14 188.65 -25.31
C ASN A 63 -100.64 187.35 -24.65
N ASP A 64 -101.94 187.07 -24.68
CA ASP A 64 -102.54 185.84 -24.16
C ASP A 64 -102.08 184.64 -25.00
N ARG A 65 -101.96 184.80 -26.33
CA ARG A 65 -101.36 183.79 -27.21
C ARG A 65 -99.86 183.62 -27.00
N LEU A 66 -99.12 184.70 -26.72
CA LEU A 66 -97.70 184.65 -26.33
C LEU A 66 -97.52 183.98 -24.96
N ALA A 67 -98.42 184.21 -24.00
CA ALA A 67 -98.42 183.50 -22.72
C ALA A 67 -98.67 181.99 -22.94
N CYS A 68 -99.64 181.61 -23.78
CA CYS A 68 -99.85 180.22 -24.18
C CYS A 68 -98.61 179.62 -24.86
N TYR A 69 -97.87 180.38 -25.67
CA TYR A 69 -96.59 179.93 -26.25
C TYR A 69 -95.46 179.84 -25.21
N ILE A 70 -95.34 180.79 -24.29
CA ILE A 70 -94.33 180.78 -23.21
C ILE A 70 -94.57 179.60 -22.27
N ASP A 71 -95.81 179.35 -21.87
CA ASP A 71 -96.14 178.19 -21.04
C ASP A 71 -96.05 176.89 -21.82
N ARG A 72 -96.31 176.88 -23.14
CA ARG A 72 -95.99 175.70 -23.98
C ARG A 72 -94.47 175.46 -24.08
N VAL A 73 -93.66 176.51 -24.19
CA VAL A 73 -92.18 176.41 -24.19
C VAL A 73 -91.68 175.91 -22.83
N ARG A 74 -92.12 176.50 -21.70
CA ARG A 74 -91.79 176.02 -20.35
C ARG A 74 -92.19 174.57 -20.12
N ASN A 75 -93.35 174.16 -20.60
CA ASN A 75 -93.78 172.76 -20.56
C ASN A 75 -92.87 171.87 -21.42
N LEU A 76 -92.44 172.31 -22.60
CA LEU A 76 -91.49 171.58 -23.46
C LEU A 76 -90.05 171.57 -22.90
N GLU A 77 -89.63 172.60 -22.17
CA GLU A 77 -88.35 172.67 -21.46
C GLU A 77 -88.34 171.72 -20.26
N SER A 78 -89.43 171.75 -19.47
CA SER A 78 -89.65 170.81 -18.36
C SER A 78 -89.76 169.36 -18.85
N GLU A 79 -90.45 169.14 -19.98
CA GLU A 79 -90.56 167.82 -20.62
C GLU A 79 -89.21 167.36 -21.18
N ASN A 80 -88.41 168.23 -21.83
CA ASN A 80 -87.05 167.90 -22.24
C ASN A 80 -86.13 167.60 -21.05
N ALA A 81 -86.22 168.34 -19.95
CA ALA A 81 -85.45 168.05 -18.73
C ALA A 81 -85.84 166.68 -18.15
N ARG A 82 -87.14 166.39 -18.06
CA ARG A 82 -87.68 165.09 -17.63
C ARG A 82 -87.23 163.96 -18.55
N LEU A 83 -87.27 164.15 -19.87
CA LEU A 83 -86.81 163.20 -20.87
C LEU A 83 -85.29 162.98 -20.81
N THR A 84 -84.51 164.04 -20.57
CA THR A 84 -83.04 163.95 -20.42
C THR A 84 -82.67 163.11 -19.20
N ILE A 85 -83.31 163.36 -18.06
CA ILE A 85 -83.14 162.56 -16.84
C ILE A 85 -83.59 161.11 -17.08
N GLN A 86 -84.69 160.89 -17.81
CA GLN A 86 -85.18 159.55 -18.15
C GLN A 86 -84.22 158.80 -19.09
N VAL A 87 -83.62 159.48 -20.08
CA VAL A 87 -82.58 158.91 -20.96
C VAL A 87 -81.32 158.57 -20.18
N GLN A 88 -80.85 159.46 -19.29
CA GLN A 88 -79.69 159.20 -18.44
C GLN A 88 -79.95 158.01 -17.50
N SER A 89 -81.08 157.99 -16.80
CA SER A 89 -81.44 156.90 -15.88
C SER A 89 -81.61 155.56 -16.60
N ASN A 90 -82.17 155.55 -17.82
CA ASN A 90 -82.20 154.36 -18.67
C ASN A 90 -80.77 153.93 -19.09
N GLN A 91 -79.89 154.87 -19.46
CA GLN A 91 -78.52 154.57 -19.86
C GLN A 91 -77.67 154.04 -18.70
N GLU A 92 -77.81 154.61 -17.50
CA GLU A 92 -77.21 154.11 -16.27
C GLU A 92 -77.75 152.71 -15.91
N THR A 93 -79.05 152.46 -16.08
CA THR A 93 -79.65 151.14 -15.86
C THR A 93 -79.09 150.11 -16.84
N VAL A 94 -79.12 150.39 -18.15
CA VAL A 94 -78.61 149.48 -19.19
C VAL A 94 -77.11 149.23 -19.04
N THR A 95 -76.31 150.24 -18.71
CA THR A 95 -74.86 150.03 -18.48
C THR A 95 -74.59 149.22 -17.22
N ARG A 96 -75.37 149.40 -16.14
CA ARG A 96 -75.28 148.57 -14.93
C ARG A 96 -75.71 147.12 -15.20
N GLU A 97 -76.77 146.91 -15.97
CA GLU A 97 -77.24 145.57 -16.38
C GLU A 97 -76.23 144.86 -17.28
N VAL A 98 -75.71 145.52 -18.31
CA VAL A 98 -74.65 144.97 -19.18
C VAL A 98 -73.39 144.67 -18.38
N SER A 99 -73.00 145.53 -17.43
CA SER A 99 -71.85 145.26 -16.54
C SER A 99 -72.08 144.07 -15.61
N ASN A 100 -73.30 143.92 -15.07
CA ASN A 100 -73.67 142.79 -14.21
C ASN A 100 -73.71 141.47 -15.00
N ILE A 101 -74.31 141.48 -16.19
CA ILE A 101 -74.34 140.33 -17.11
C ILE A 101 -72.91 139.95 -17.54
N LYS A 102 -72.06 140.93 -17.84
CA LYS A 102 -70.63 140.71 -18.12
C LYS A 102 -69.93 140.06 -16.92
N GLN A 103 -70.14 140.57 -15.70
CA GLN A 103 -69.51 140.03 -14.49
C GLN A 103 -69.97 138.59 -14.20
N MET A 104 -71.25 138.28 -14.42
CA MET A 104 -71.78 136.91 -14.31
C MET A 104 -71.09 135.97 -15.31
N TYR A 105 -71.07 136.31 -16.60
CA TYR A 105 -70.40 135.48 -17.61
C TYR A 105 -68.88 135.38 -17.42
N GLU A 106 -68.20 136.44 -16.96
CA GLU A 106 -66.77 136.37 -16.61
C GLU A 106 -66.52 135.48 -15.37
N GLY A 107 -67.47 135.41 -14.44
CA GLY A 107 -67.46 134.49 -13.30
C GLY A 107 -67.64 133.03 -13.73
N GLU A 108 -68.70 132.72 -14.49
CA GLU A 108 -68.95 131.38 -15.05
C GLU A 108 -67.78 130.90 -15.91
N LEU A 109 -67.19 131.79 -16.71
CA LEU A 109 -66.05 131.51 -17.58
C LEU A 109 -64.74 131.35 -16.79
N ALA A 110 -64.62 131.92 -15.59
CA ALA A 110 -63.51 131.64 -14.67
C ALA A 110 -63.70 130.31 -13.93
N GLU A 111 -64.92 129.99 -13.49
CA GLU A 111 -65.23 128.73 -12.79
C GLU A 111 -65.10 127.52 -13.71
N THR A 112 -65.62 127.59 -14.94
CA THR A 112 -65.46 126.53 -15.95
C THR A 112 -64.00 126.31 -16.36
N ARG A 113 -63.18 127.37 -16.42
CA ARG A 113 -61.72 127.24 -16.60
C ARG A 113 -61.05 126.53 -15.42
N LYS A 114 -61.39 126.92 -14.18
CA LYS A 114 -60.87 126.27 -12.97
C LYS A 114 -61.22 124.78 -12.95
N LEU A 115 -62.48 124.44 -13.25
CA LEU A 115 -62.96 123.05 -13.33
C LEU A 115 -62.25 122.25 -14.44
N LEU A 116 -61.95 122.88 -15.58
CA LEU A 116 -61.16 122.27 -16.65
C LEU A 116 -59.73 121.96 -16.19
N ASP A 117 -59.06 122.90 -15.53
CA ASP A 117 -57.71 122.69 -14.99
C ASP A 117 -57.68 121.64 -13.87
N GLU A 118 -58.74 121.58 -13.04
CA GLU A 118 -58.91 120.55 -12.00
C GLU A 118 -59.12 119.17 -12.63
N THR A 119 -60.03 119.05 -13.60
CA THR A 119 -60.26 117.82 -14.38
C THR A 119 -58.98 117.38 -15.12
N ALA A 120 -58.21 118.31 -15.67
CA ALA A 120 -56.94 118.01 -16.35
C ALA A 120 -55.87 117.50 -15.37
N ARG A 121 -55.79 118.06 -14.16
CA ARG A 121 -54.90 117.58 -13.08
C ARG A 121 -55.31 116.20 -12.58
N GLU A 122 -56.60 115.94 -12.39
CA GLU A 122 -57.12 114.62 -12.00
C GLU A 122 -56.87 113.57 -13.09
N LYS A 123 -57.14 113.90 -14.36
CA LYS A 123 -56.83 113.03 -15.49
C LYS A 123 -55.33 112.69 -15.55
N ALA A 124 -54.45 113.69 -15.44
CA ALA A 124 -53.00 113.47 -15.47
C ALA A 124 -52.53 112.57 -14.30
N LYS A 125 -53.11 112.76 -13.10
CA LYS A 125 -52.86 111.88 -11.95
C LYS A 125 -53.33 110.44 -12.24
N LEU A 126 -54.56 110.25 -12.71
CA LEU A 126 -55.11 108.93 -13.03
C LEU A 126 -54.33 108.21 -14.14
N GLU A 127 -53.79 108.95 -15.13
CA GLU A 127 -52.90 108.37 -16.14
C GLU A 127 -51.55 107.90 -15.58
N ILE A 128 -51.00 108.60 -14.57
CA ILE A 128 -49.77 108.19 -13.87
C ILE A 128 -50.06 106.98 -12.98
N ASP A 129 -51.11 107.03 -12.16
CA ASP A 129 -51.53 105.93 -11.29
C ASP A 129 -51.84 104.67 -12.13
N THR A 130 -52.48 104.82 -13.28
CA THR A 130 -52.73 103.71 -14.23
C THR A 130 -51.43 103.11 -14.76
N LYS A 131 -50.47 103.91 -15.23
CA LYS A 131 -49.17 103.41 -15.74
C LYS A 131 -48.41 102.66 -14.65
N ARG A 132 -48.34 103.24 -13.45
CA ARG A 132 -47.72 102.61 -12.28
C ARG A 132 -48.38 101.27 -11.93
N LEU A 133 -49.71 101.19 -11.93
CA LEU A 133 -50.43 99.94 -11.67
C LEU A 133 -50.19 98.88 -12.76
N TRP A 134 -49.99 99.27 -14.01
CA TRP A 134 -49.57 98.36 -15.09
C TRP A 134 -48.14 97.84 -14.88
N GLU A 135 -47.20 98.71 -14.51
CA GLU A 135 -45.81 98.35 -14.21
C GLU A 135 -45.73 97.40 -12.99
N GLU A 136 -46.42 97.73 -11.89
CA GLU A 136 -46.52 96.86 -10.72
C GLU A 136 -47.19 95.51 -11.05
N ASN A 137 -48.20 95.50 -11.94
CA ASN A 137 -48.86 94.28 -12.37
C ASN A 137 -47.96 93.39 -13.24
N ASP A 138 -47.13 93.96 -14.12
CA ASP A 138 -46.17 93.21 -14.92
C ASP A 138 -45.01 92.67 -14.07
N GLU A 139 -44.48 93.48 -13.15
CA GLU A 139 -43.51 93.00 -12.15
C GLU A 139 -44.06 91.82 -11.34
N LEU A 140 -45.34 91.88 -10.92
CA LEU A 140 -45.98 90.78 -10.19
C LEU A 140 -46.19 89.54 -11.06
N LYS A 141 -46.53 89.69 -12.35
CA LYS A 141 -46.59 88.58 -13.32
C LYS A 141 -45.23 87.91 -13.50
N GLN A 142 -44.16 88.68 -13.73
CA GLN A 142 -42.80 88.14 -13.88
C GLN A 142 -42.32 87.43 -12.60
N LYS A 143 -42.60 88.00 -11.42
CA LYS A 143 -42.29 87.39 -10.11
C LYS A 143 -43.07 86.08 -9.90
N LEU A 144 -44.35 86.05 -10.27
CA LEU A 144 -45.19 84.86 -10.21
C LEU A 144 -44.70 83.77 -11.17
N GLU A 145 -44.45 84.10 -12.43
CA GLU A 145 -43.96 83.15 -13.44
C GLU A 145 -42.61 82.53 -13.02
N LYS A 146 -41.70 83.35 -12.50
CA LYS A 146 -40.45 82.87 -11.91
C LYS A 146 -40.72 81.91 -10.76
N LYS A 147 -41.63 82.24 -9.83
CA LYS A 147 -41.96 81.37 -8.70
C LYS A 147 -42.64 80.07 -9.11
N THR A 148 -43.46 80.08 -10.16
CA THR A 148 -44.01 78.85 -10.76
C THR A 148 -42.90 77.97 -11.35
N LYS A 149 -41.97 78.55 -12.12
CA LYS A 149 -40.81 77.84 -12.68
C LYS A 149 -39.89 77.28 -11.60
N ASP A 150 -39.57 78.07 -10.57
CA ASP A 150 -38.85 77.63 -9.38
C ASP A 150 -39.56 76.41 -8.75
N CYS A 151 -40.87 76.51 -8.48
CA CYS A 151 -41.66 75.43 -7.86
C CYS A 151 -41.65 74.14 -8.67
N SER A 152 -41.93 74.21 -9.99
CA SER A 152 -41.90 73.03 -10.85
C SER A 152 -40.52 72.38 -10.92
N SER A 153 -39.44 73.16 -10.80
CA SER A 153 -38.08 72.63 -10.72
C SER A 153 -37.81 71.88 -9.40
N PHE A 154 -38.35 72.38 -8.28
CA PHE A 154 -38.27 71.70 -6.98
C PHE A 154 -39.15 70.45 -6.93
N GLU A 155 -40.36 70.47 -7.48
CA GLU A 155 -41.22 69.28 -7.61
C GLU A 155 -40.55 68.18 -8.43
N ASN A 156 -39.97 68.53 -9.59
CA ASN A 156 -39.25 67.56 -10.42
C ASN A 156 -38.02 66.99 -9.69
N SER A 157 -37.30 67.83 -8.95
CA SER A 157 -36.17 67.39 -8.11
C SER A 157 -36.64 66.43 -7.00
N ALA A 158 -37.75 66.74 -6.32
CA ALA A 158 -38.34 65.89 -5.30
C ALA A 158 -38.74 64.51 -5.86
N ARG A 159 -39.41 64.46 -7.02
CA ARG A 159 -39.76 63.19 -7.70
C ARG A 159 -38.51 62.36 -8.07
N ILE A 160 -37.40 63.01 -8.44
CA ILE A 160 -36.13 62.31 -8.71
C ILE A 160 -35.53 61.73 -7.42
N TYR A 161 -35.58 62.45 -6.30
CA TYR A 161 -35.12 61.94 -5.00
C TYR A 161 -36.02 60.81 -4.46
N GLU A 162 -37.34 60.93 -4.61
CA GLU A 162 -38.32 59.91 -4.24
C GLU A 162 -38.14 58.63 -5.06
N SER A 163 -37.96 58.75 -6.38
CA SER A 163 -37.64 57.63 -7.26
C SER A 163 -36.34 56.92 -6.86
N ARG A 164 -35.27 57.69 -6.58
CA ARG A 164 -33.99 57.12 -6.07
C ARG A 164 -34.14 56.46 -4.69
N TYR A 165 -34.97 57.02 -3.81
CA TYR A 165 -35.25 56.42 -2.51
C TYR A 165 -35.98 55.08 -2.68
N ASN A 166 -36.98 55.01 -3.56
CA ASN A 166 -37.71 53.78 -3.87
C ASN A 166 -36.81 52.72 -4.52
N ASP A 167 -35.92 53.11 -5.44
CA ASP A 167 -34.88 52.24 -6.02
C ASP A 167 -33.96 51.63 -4.95
N ILE A 168 -33.49 52.45 -4.01
CA ILE A 168 -32.60 52.03 -2.93
C ILE A 168 -33.34 51.15 -1.92
N SER A 169 -34.57 51.52 -1.56
CA SER A 169 -35.45 50.76 -0.67
C SER A 169 -35.79 49.38 -1.24
N SER A 170 -36.07 49.30 -2.55
CA SER A 170 -36.28 48.04 -3.28
C SER A 170 -35.01 47.17 -3.27
N LYS A 171 -33.85 47.73 -3.64
CA LYS A 171 -32.55 47.01 -3.62
C LYS A 171 -32.19 46.52 -2.21
N TYR A 172 -32.43 47.33 -1.18
CA TYR A 172 -32.24 46.95 0.22
C TYR A 172 -33.18 45.81 0.62
N THR A 173 -34.46 45.89 0.24
CA THR A 173 -35.47 44.86 0.53
C THR A 173 -35.08 43.52 -0.12
N THR A 174 -34.65 43.53 -1.38
CA THR A 174 -34.15 42.33 -2.08
C THR A 174 -32.90 41.77 -1.39
N SER A 175 -31.92 42.62 -1.06
CA SER A 175 -30.70 42.20 -0.35
C SER A 175 -31.00 41.58 1.02
N VAL A 176 -31.99 42.09 1.77
CA VAL A 176 -32.47 41.51 3.03
C VAL A 176 -33.19 40.18 2.82
N GLN A 177 -33.88 39.97 1.69
CA GLN A 177 -34.46 38.67 1.34
C GLN A 177 -33.38 37.65 0.96
N ASP A 178 -32.37 38.04 0.18
CA ASP A 178 -31.27 37.16 -0.21
C ASP A 178 -30.37 36.78 0.97
N LEU A 179 -30.12 37.72 1.88
CA LEU A 179 -29.45 37.43 3.15
C LEU A 179 -30.23 36.41 3.99
N LYS A 180 -31.57 36.48 4.03
CA LYS A 180 -32.41 35.47 4.70
C LYS A 180 -32.38 34.11 3.99
N ARG A 181 -32.36 34.08 2.66
CA ARG A 181 -32.18 32.84 1.87
C ARG A 181 -30.85 32.16 2.22
N ALA A 182 -29.75 32.92 2.19
CA ALA A 182 -28.42 32.41 2.56
C ALA A 182 -28.33 31.96 4.03
N GLN A 183 -29.00 32.65 4.97
CA GLN A 183 -29.09 32.21 6.36
C GLN A 183 -29.82 30.87 6.52
N GLU A 184 -30.90 30.66 5.76
CA GLU A 184 -31.64 29.39 5.79
C GLU A 184 -30.88 28.27 5.06
N GLU A 185 -30.16 28.57 3.99
CA GLU A 185 -29.25 27.62 3.33
C GLU A 185 -28.14 27.17 4.30
N ILE A 186 -27.48 28.11 5.00
CA ILE A 186 -26.51 27.80 6.06
C ILE A 186 -27.14 26.95 7.16
N ARG A 187 -28.38 27.24 7.58
CA ARG A 187 -29.12 26.46 8.58
C ARG A 187 -29.30 25.01 8.15
N ASN A 188 -29.68 24.78 6.90
CA ASN A 188 -29.89 23.45 6.34
C ASN A 188 -28.57 22.69 6.17
N LEU A 189 -27.51 23.34 5.67
CA LEU A 189 -26.17 22.76 5.56
C LEU A 189 -25.55 22.39 6.92
N LEU A 190 -25.84 23.15 7.98
CA LEU A 190 -25.46 22.80 9.36
C LEU A 190 -26.24 21.58 9.87
N ALA A 191 -27.55 21.51 9.65
CA ALA A 191 -28.37 20.35 10.02
C ALA A 191 -27.96 19.07 9.27
N GLU A 192 -27.58 19.19 8.00
CA GLU A 192 -27.01 18.09 7.21
C GLU A 192 -25.64 17.67 7.73
N ASN A 193 -24.76 18.63 8.05
CA ASN A 193 -23.47 18.33 8.68
C ASN A 193 -23.63 17.57 10.00
N ASP A 194 -24.56 17.97 10.86
CA ASP A 194 -24.85 17.27 12.12
C ASP A 194 -25.42 15.86 11.90
N LYS A 195 -26.24 15.67 10.86
CA LYS A 195 -26.74 14.35 10.45
C LYS A 195 -25.59 13.45 9.96
N LEU A 196 -24.75 13.95 9.07
CA LEU A 196 -23.58 13.22 8.53
C LEU A 196 -22.58 12.90 9.65
N ARG A 197 -22.32 13.82 10.58
CA ARG A 197 -21.47 13.59 11.77
C ARG A 197 -22.01 12.45 12.63
N LYS A 198 -23.33 12.42 12.90
CA LYS A 198 -23.97 11.33 13.65
C LYS A 198 -23.86 9.98 12.92
N GLN A 199 -24.06 9.97 11.60
CA GLN A 199 -23.90 8.76 10.78
C GLN A 199 -22.45 8.25 10.76
N VAL A 200 -21.46 9.14 10.67
CA VAL A 200 -20.03 8.77 10.77
C VAL A 200 -19.71 8.16 12.14
N GLU A 201 -20.25 8.72 13.22
CA GLU A 201 -20.01 8.21 14.59
C GLU A 201 -20.73 6.87 14.85
N GLU A 202 -21.94 6.69 14.31
CA GLU A 202 -22.65 5.42 14.31
C GLU A 202 -21.92 4.34 13.51
N LEU A 203 -21.40 4.67 12.32
CA LEU A 203 -20.58 3.77 11.51
C LEU A 203 -19.24 3.42 12.19
N ARG A 204 -18.60 4.36 12.88
CA ARG A 204 -17.41 4.10 13.71
C ARG A 204 -17.71 3.12 14.83
N LYS A 205 -18.79 3.36 15.60
CA LYS A 205 -19.21 2.45 16.68
C LYS A 205 -19.56 1.06 16.15
N ASN A 206 -20.22 0.97 14.99
CA ASN A 206 -20.53 -0.31 14.37
C ASN A 206 -19.27 -1.05 13.90
N LEU A 207 -18.28 -0.34 13.34
CA LEU A 207 -16.96 -0.90 13.02
C LEU A 207 -16.21 -1.36 14.28
N GLU A 208 -16.22 -0.56 15.36
CA GLU A 208 -15.62 -0.91 16.64
C GLU A 208 -16.23 -2.20 17.21
N ASN A 209 -17.57 -2.26 17.28
CA ASN A 209 -18.32 -3.46 17.66
C ASN A 209 -17.97 -4.68 16.79
N GLU A 210 -17.86 -4.51 15.47
CA GLU A 210 -17.49 -5.62 14.56
C GLU A 210 -16.03 -6.06 14.78
N THR A 211 -15.10 -5.13 15.05
CA THR A 211 -13.72 -5.50 15.37
C THR A 211 -13.60 -6.20 16.72
N LEU A 212 -14.38 -5.80 17.73
CA LEU A 212 -14.46 -6.50 19.01
C LEU A 212 -15.01 -7.91 18.83
N ALA A 213 -16.14 -8.07 18.16
CA ALA A 213 -16.74 -9.38 17.89
C ALA A 213 -15.83 -10.31 17.06
N ARG A 214 -15.03 -9.75 16.13
CA ARG A 214 -14.00 -10.52 15.40
C ARG A 214 -12.84 -10.94 16.30
N VAL A 215 -12.35 -10.07 17.18
CA VAL A 215 -11.26 -10.41 18.13
C VAL A 215 -11.75 -11.42 19.18
N GLU A 216 -12.99 -11.31 19.65
CA GLU A 216 -13.62 -12.32 20.51
C GLU A 216 -13.73 -13.67 19.80
N LEU A 217 -14.14 -13.70 18.53
CA LEU A 217 -14.21 -14.93 17.73
C LEU A 217 -12.82 -15.53 17.46
N GLU A 218 -11.84 -14.72 17.09
CA GLU A 218 -10.44 -15.17 16.90
C GLU A 218 -9.84 -15.70 18.20
N ASN A 219 -10.14 -15.09 19.35
CA ASN A 219 -9.70 -15.57 20.67
C ASN A 219 -10.39 -16.88 21.05
N ASN A 220 -11.70 -17.00 20.87
CA ASN A 220 -12.44 -18.26 21.11
C ASN A 220 -11.91 -19.41 20.24
N ILE A 221 -11.66 -19.16 18.95
CA ILE A 221 -11.04 -20.14 18.04
C ILE A 221 -9.61 -20.47 18.49
N GLN A 222 -8.83 -19.49 18.95
CA GLN A 222 -7.47 -19.73 19.44
C GLN A 222 -7.45 -20.56 20.73
N ILE A 223 -8.42 -20.34 21.64
CA ILE A 223 -8.64 -21.16 22.83
C ILE A 223 -9.00 -22.59 22.41
N GLU A 224 -10.01 -22.76 21.56
CA GLU A 224 -10.44 -24.07 21.05
C GLU A 224 -9.29 -24.85 20.37
N ILE A 225 -8.45 -24.18 19.58
CA ILE A 225 -7.23 -24.76 19.01
C ILE A 225 -6.26 -25.20 20.12
N THR A 226 -5.99 -24.37 21.13
CA THR A 226 -5.08 -24.76 22.23
C THR A 226 -5.62 -25.86 23.12
N GLU A 227 -6.95 -25.95 23.31
CA GLU A 227 -7.59 -27.04 24.01
C GLU A 227 -7.54 -28.34 23.20
N ILE A 228 -7.78 -28.27 21.88
CA ILE A 228 -7.66 -29.42 20.96
C ILE A 228 -6.20 -29.89 20.88
N ASP A 229 -5.22 -29.01 20.69
CA ASP A 229 -3.80 -29.36 20.67
C ASP A 229 -3.32 -29.90 22.02
N GLY A 230 -3.77 -29.32 23.14
CA GLY A 230 -3.48 -29.83 24.48
C GLY A 230 -4.04 -31.24 24.71
N ARG A 231 -5.30 -31.46 24.33
CA ARG A 231 -5.98 -32.76 24.44
C ARG A 231 -5.38 -33.80 23.50
N LEU A 232 -5.01 -33.41 22.27
CA LEU A 232 -4.35 -34.26 21.28
C LEU A 232 -2.91 -34.61 21.71
N SER A 233 -2.19 -33.67 22.31
CA SER A 233 -0.88 -33.90 22.91
C SER A 233 -0.96 -34.90 24.07
N GLN A 234 -1.96 -34.77 24.95
CA GLN A 234 -2.23 -35.76 26.00
C GLN A 234 -2.62 -37.14 25.43
N GLU A 235 -3.45 -37.21 24.38
CA GLU A 235 -3.76 -38.47 23.69
C GLU A 235 -2.51 -39.11 23.05
N TYR A 236 -1.63 -38.31 22.43
CA TYR A 236 -0.37 -38.79 21.88
C TYR A 236 0.60 -39.25 22.97
N GLU A 237 0.73 -38.52 24.08
CA GLU A 237 1.59 -38.90 25.20
C GLU A 237 1.07 -40.17 25.87
N ALA A 238 -0.23 -40.25 26.18
CA ALA A 238 -0.84 -41.45 26.76
C ALA A 238 -0.68 -42.67 25.85
N LYS A 239 -0.87 -42.50 24.53
CA LYS A 239 -0.69 -43.59 23.55
C LYS A 239 0.77 -43.97 23.35
N LEU A 240 1.71 -43.02 23.45
CA LEU A 240 3.14 -43.28 23.43
C LEU A 240 3.57 -44.04 24.70
N GLN A 241 3.16 -43.56 25.88
CA GLN A 241 3.37 -44.24 27.16
C GLN A 241 2.79 -45.66 27.15
N GLN A 242 1.57 -45.84 26.63
CA GLN A 242 0.96 -47.16 26.41
C GLN A 242 1.84 -48.02 25.50
N SER A 243 2.24 -47.54 24.32
CA SER A 243 3.07 -48.34 23.40
C SER A 243 4.46 -48.69 23.97
N LEU A 244 5.03 -47.81 24.80
CA LEU A 244 6.28 -48.06 25.52
C LEU A 244 6.10 -49.05 26.67
N GLN A 245 4.94 -49.05 27.33
CA GLN A 245 4.59 -50.05 28.35
C GLN A 245 4.30 -51.41 27.71
N GLU A 246 3.52 -51.47 26.62
CA GLU A 246 3.29 -52.70 25.84
C GLU A 246 4.61 -53.28 25.31
N LEU A 247 5.56 -52.44 24.88
CA LEU A 247 6.90 -52.88 24.48
C LEU A 247 7.72 -53.38 25.67
N ARG A 248 7.63 -52.75 26.84
CA ARG A 248 8.24 -53.26 28.08
C ARG A 248 7.65 -54.59 28.50
N ASP A 249 6.32 -54.73 28.47
CA ASP A 249 5.60 -55.95 28.85
C ASP A 249 5.90 -57.09 27.86
N GLN A 250 6.09 -56.79 26.57
CA GLN A 250 6.59 -57.75 25.58
C GLN A 250 8.04 -58.17 25.88
N TYR A 251 8.94 -57.25 26.20
CA TYR A 251 10.32 -57.61 26.57
C TYR A 251 10.40 -58.35 27.91
N GLU A 252 9.64 -57.96 28.93
CA GLU A 252 9.54 -58.70 30.19
C GLU A 252 8.93 -60.09 29.98
N GLY A 253 7.87 -60.19 29.17
CA GLY A 253 7.26 -61.46 28.79
C GLY A 253 8.24 -62.36 28.04
N GLN A 254 9.01 -61.82 27.10
CA GLN A 254 10.05 -62.55 26.37
C GLN A 254 11.20 -62.97 27.29
N MET A 255 11.64 -62.12 28.22
CA MET A 255 12.69 -62.43 29.19
C MET A 255 12.24 -63.44 30.25
N ARG A 256 10.96 -63.42 30.65
CA ARG A 256 10.34 -64.46 31.49
C ARG A 256 10.27 -65.78 30.73
N ALA A 257 9.70 -65.79 29.51
CA ALA A 257 9.62 -67.00 28.69
C ALA A 257 11.01 -67.60 28.39
N ASN A 258 12.02 -66.78 28.11
CA ASN A 258 13.40 -67.21 27.90
C ASN A 258 14.03 -67.76 29.20
N ARG A 259 13.76 -67.14 30.34
CA ARG A 259 14.15 -67.66 31.66
C ARG A 259 13.50 -69.01 31.94
N ASP A 260 12.18 -69.12 31.74
CA ASP A 260 11.40 -70.33 32.01
C ASP A 260 11.83 -71.48 31.08
N GLU A 261 12.11 -71.18 29.80
CA GLU A 261 12.71 -72.09 28.84
C GLU A 261 14.10 -72.55 29.29
N ILE A 262 14.96 -71.64 29.77
CA ILE A 262 16.28 -71.96 30.33
C ILE A 262 16.17 -72.82 31.60
N GLU A 263 15.26 -72.50 32.52
CA GLU A 263 15.02 -73.29 33.73
C GLU A 263 14.51 -74.69 33.38
N MET A 264 13.57 -74.82 32.44
CA MET A 264 13.15 -76.10 31.87
C MET A 264 14.31 -76.86 31.23
N LEU A 265 15.17 -76.20 30.45
CA LEU A 265 16.34 -76.83 29.81
C LEU A 265 17.34 -77.36 30.83
N TYR A 266 17.62 -76.61 31.89
CA TYR A 266 18.48 -77.04 32.98
C TYR A 266 17.84 -78.14 33.83
N GLU A 267 16.55 -78.06 34.14
CA GLU A 267 15.83 -79.09 34.91
C GLU A 267 15.73 -80.40 34.12
N GLN A 268 15.46 -80.33 32.80
CA GLN A 268 15.47 -81.50 31.92
C GLN A 268 16.88 -82.08 31.77
N LYS A 269 17.92 -81.24 31.73
CA LYS A 269 19.33 -81.69 31.68
C LYS A 269 19.76 -82.32 33.01
N LEU A 270 19.32 -81.80 34.15
CA LEU A 270 19.48 -82.41 35.48
C LEU A 270 18.77 -83.77 35.56
N LYS A 271 17.50 -83.84 35.17
CA LYS A 271 16.74 -85.10 35.09
C LYS A 271 17.43 -86.13 34.19
N ASN A 272 17.95 -85.70 33.03
CA ASN A 272 18.70 -86.58 32.13
C ASN A 272 20.04 -87.06 32.71
N LEU A 273 20.80 -86.18 33.38
CA LEU A 273 22.05 -86.55 34.07
C LEU A 273 21.79 -87.49 35.25
N GLN A 274 20.73 -87.25 36.04
CA GLN A 274 20.34 -88.10 37.15
C GLN A 274 19.83 -89.47 36.65
N ASN A 275 19.08 -89.51 35.56
CA ASN A 275 18.70 -90.77 34.89
C ASN A 275 19.91 -91.53 34.34
N ALA A 276 20.93 -90.84 33.79
CA ALA A 276 22.18 -91.45 33.37
C ALA A 276 23.00 -92.00 34.55
N ALA A 277 23.09 -91.24 35.66
CA ALA A 277 23.75 -91.67 36.89
C ALA A 277 23.06 -92.89 37.51
N ASN A 278 21.72 -92.90 37.58
CA ASN A 278 20.92 -94.03 38.06
C ASN A 278 21.14 -95.28 37.19
N ARG A 279 21.13 -95.15 35.85
CA ARG A 279 21.44 -96.26 34.94
C ARG A 279 22.87 -96.78 35.12
N ASN A 280 23.85 -95.90 35.28
CA ASN A 280 25.24 -96.28 35.50
C ASN A 280 25.44 -96.96 36.88
N SER A 281 24.73 -96.50 37.92
CA SER A 281 24.71 -97.13 39.25
C SER A 281 24.07 -98.52 39.21
N GLN A 282 22.95 -98.68 38.50
CA GLN A 282 22.32 -100.00 38.29
C GLN A 282 23.22 -100.94 37.49
N ALA A 283 23.84 -100.47 36.41
CA ALA A 283 24.79 -101.28 35.63
C ALA A 283 26.01 -101.70 36.46
N ALA A 284 26.57 -100.80 37.28
CA ALA A 284 27.66 -101.12 38.20
C ALA A 284 27.23 -102.14 39.27
N SER A 285 26.03 -102.00 39.83
CA SER A 285 25.48 -102.96 40.80
C SER A 285 25.31 -104.35 40.19
N SER A 286 24.80 -104.46 38.96
CA SER A 286 24.69 -105.73 38.24
C SER A 286 26.06 -106.35 37.95
N ALA A 287 27.04 -105.54 37.53
CA ALA A 287 28.41 -106.01 37.26
C ALA A 287 29.13 -106.51 38.54
N VAL A 288 28.85 -105.91 39.70
CA VAL A 288 29.36 -106.37 41.00
C VAL A 288 28.74 -107.71 41.41
N GLU A 289 27.44 -107.91 41.18
CA GLU A 289 26.76 -109.17 41.51
C GLU A 289 27.17 -110.31 40.55
N GLU A 290 27.32 -110.03 39.24
CA GLU A 290 27.97 -110.92 38.27
C GLU A 290 29.35 -111.37 38.79
N LEU A 291 30.22 -110.42 39.16
CA LEU A 291 31.55 -110.71 39.72
C LEU A 291 31.48 -111.56 41.00
N ARG A 292 30.50 -111.30 41.89
CA ARG A 292 30.29 -112.08 43.12
C ARG A 292 29.95 -113.54 42.79
N ILE A 293 29.04 -113.76 41.84
CA ILE A 293 28.63 -115.09 41.39
C ILE A 293 29.80 -115.83 40.73
N GLN A 294 30.53 -115.18 39.81
CA GLN A 294 31.69 -115.79 39.16
C GLN A 294 32.80 -116.14 40.16
N LYS A 295 33.04 -115.28 41.17
CA LYS A 295 34.00 -115.58 42.24
C LYS A 295 33.59 -116.80 43.06
N THR A 296 32.33 -116.92 43.46
CA THR A 296 31.86 -118.13 44.18
C THR A 296 31.97 -119.42 43.35
N LYS A 297 31.81 -119.35 42.02
CA LYS A 297 32.13 -120.48 41.12
C LYS A 297 33.62 -120.80 41.08
N TYR A 298 34.48 -119.78 41.00
CA TYR A 298 35.94 -119.94 40.99
C TYR A 298 36.42 -120.60 42.30
N ASP A 299 35.98 -120.10 43.45
CA ASP A 299 36.36 -120.64 44.76
C ASP A 299 35.88 -122.10 44.93
N SER A 300 34.68 -122.43 44.44
CA SER A 300 34.15 -123.81 44.42
C SER A 300 34.96 -124.76 43.53
N LEU A 301 35.35 -124.34 42.33
CA LEU A 301 36.18 -125.14 41.42
C LEU A 301 37.63 -125.26 41.92
N SER A 302 38.15 -124.22 42.55
CA SER A 302 39.48 -124.22 43.19
C SER A 302 39.53 -125.22 44.36
N GLY A 303 38.51 -125.27 45.21
CA GLY A 303 38.40 -126.29 46.26
C GLY A 303 38.43 -127.72 45.71
N ARG A 304 37.68 -127.97 44.63
CA ARG A 304 37.65 -129.26 43.91
C ARG A 304 39.04 -129.67 43.36
N ILE A 305 39.84 -128.71 42.88
CA ILE A 305 41.19 -128.97 42.38
C ILE A 305 42.12 -129.36 43.54
N ASN A 306 42.14 -128.57 44.63
CA ASN A 306 42.97 -128.86 45.80
C ASN A 306 42.66 -130.24 46.41
N GLU A 307 41.38 -130.63 46.46
CA GLU A 307 40.92 -131.94 46.95
C GLU A 307 41.45 -133.10 46.08
N LEU A 308 41.40 -132.96 44.75
CA LEU A 308 41.95 -133.93 43.80
C LEU A 308 43.48 -133.99 43.79
N GLU A 309 44.16 -132.84 43.97
CA GLU A 309 45.62 -132.78 44.08
C GLU A 309 46.14 -133.42 45.37
N GLY A 310 45.45 -133.21 46.50
CA GLY A 310 45.72 -133.91 47.75
C GLY A 310 45.57 -135.43 47.61
N MET A 311 44.48 -135.88 46.98
CA MET A 311 44.22 -137.31 46.74
C MET A 311 45.24 -137.94 45.79
N LYS A 312 45.68 -137.21 44.75
CA LYS A 312 46.79 -137.60 43.86
C LYS A 312 48.09 -137.78 44.65
N ASN A 313 48.47 -136.81 45.46
CA ASN A 313 49.75 -136.84 46.17
C ASN A 313 49.81 -138.00 47.17
N ALA A 314 48.73 -138.25 47.93
CA ALA A 314 48.62 -139.39 48.83
C ALA A 314 48.79 -140.75 48.13
N LEU A 315 48.29 -140.89 46.89
CA LEU A 315 48.51 -142.10 46.08
C LEU A 315 49.95 -142.20 45.57
N GLN A 316 50.61 -141.08 45.23
CA GLN A 316 52.00 -141.09 44.78
C GLN A 316 52.99 -141.43 45.89
N ASP A 317 52.78 -140.95 47.12
CA ASP A 317 53.62 -141.33 48.26
C ASP A 317 53.37 -142.78 48.67
N ARG A 318 52.13 -143.27 48.56
CA ARG A 318 51.82 -144.70 48.76
C ARG A 318 52.51 -145.62 47.73
N ILE A 319 52.71 -145.15 46.50
CA ILE A 319 53.49 -145.87 45.48
C ILE A 319 54.98 -145.91 45.88
N ARG A 320 55.57 -144.77 46.27
CA ARG A 320 56.98 -144.68 46.71
C ARG A 320 57.30 -145.60 47.88
N ASP A 321 56.41 -145.71 48.86
CA ASP A 321 56.58 -146.62 50.00
C ASP A 321 56.62 -148.10 49.54
N LEU A 322 55.76 -148.48 48.59
CA LEU A 322 55.72 -149.85 48.05
C LEU A 322 56.95 -150.14 47.18
N GLU A 323 57.36 -149.21 46.33
CA GLU A 323 58.61 -149.30 45.55
C GLU A 323 59.83 -149.48 46.47
N LYS A 324 59.90 -148.71 47.55
CA LYS A 324 60.97 -148.79 48.55
C LYS A 324 60.96 -150.10 49.33
N ILE A 325 59.80 -150.69 49.62
CA ILE A 325 59.72 -152.03 50.24
C ILE A 325 60.24 -153.09 49.28
N ILE A 326 59.78 -153.09 48.02
CA ILE A 326 60.21 -154.03 46.99
C ILE A 326 61.73 -153.99 46.78
N GLU A 327 62.33 -152.80 46.70
CA GLU A 327 63.78 -152.69 46.47
C GLU A 327 64.60 -153.19 47.68
N ASN A 328 64.12 -153.02 48.92
CA ASN A 328 64.75 -153.62 50.11
C ASN A 328 64.66 -155.16 50.11
N GLU A 329 63.56 -155.74 49.63
CA GLU A 329 63.44 -157.20 49.47
C GLU A 329 64.35 -157.72 48.36
N ARG A 330 64.44 -157.00 47.23
CA ARG A 330 65.37 -157.33 46.13
C ARG A 330 66.83 -157.26 46.57
N GLN A 331 67.22 -156.25 47.33
CA GLN A 331 68.58 -156.16 47.89
C GLN A 331 68.87 -157.35 48.82
N ARG A 332 67.96 -157.68 49.76
CA ARG A 332 68.12 -158.86 50.63
C ARG A 332 68.24 -160.17 49.86
N HIS A 333 67.48 -160.35 48.77
CA HIS A 333 67.62 -161.52 47.92
C HIS A 333 68.96 -161.54 47.16
N HIS A 334 69.46 -160.38 46.72
CA HIS A 334 70.77 -160.26 46.09
C HIS A 334 71.91 -160.56 47.07
N ASP A 335 71.86 -159.99 48.28
CA ASP A 335 72.83 -160.23 49.35
C ASP A 335 72.90 -161.73 49.73
N ASN A 336 71.74 -162.39 49.85
CA ASN A 336 71.65 -163.82 50.13
C ASN A 336 72.21 -164.68 48.97
N VAL A 337 71.98 -164.29 47.72
CA VAL A 337 72.55 -164.99 46.55
C VAL A 337 74.06 -164.83 46.53
N ALA A 338 74.59 -163.60 46.70
CA ALA A 338 76.02 -163.35 46.75
C ALA A 338 76.72 -164.10 47.90
N SER A 339 76.06 -164.24 49.06
CA SER A 339 76.58 -165.05 50.17
C SER A 339 76.59 -166.55 49.87
N LEU A 340 75.63 -167.07 49.08
CA LEU A 340 75.58 -168.46 48.66
C LEU A 340 76.57 -168.76 47.53
N GLU A 341 76.77 -167.82 46.61
CA GLU A 341 77.79 -167.88 45.56
C GLU A 341 79.20 -167.88 46.16
N ALA A 342 79.46 -167.02 47.15
CA ALA A 342 80.73 -166.98 47.87
C ALA A 342 81.05 -168.30 48.60
N GLU A 343 80.08 -168.94 49.26
CA GLU A 343 80.30 -170.24 49.90
C GLU A 343 80.44 -171.38 48.87
N LEU A 344 79.74 -171.29 47.72
CA LEU A 344 79.92 -172.22 46.60
C LEU A 344 81.33 -172.14 46.01
N ASP A 345 81.86 -170.94 45.82
CA ASP A 345 83.23 -170.74 45.33
C ASP A 345 84.27 -171.11 46.39
N ARG A 346 84.01 -170.86 47.68
CA ARG A 346 84.85 -171.37 48.78
C ARG A 346 84.95 -172.90 48.75
N LEU A 347 83.83 -173.60 48.59
CA LEU A 347 83.78 -175.06 48.49
C LEU A 347 84.38 -175.59 47.17
N ARG A 348 84.29 -174.83 46.07
CA ARG A 348 84.98 -175.15 44.80
C ARG A 348 86.49 -175.03 44.93
N GLU A 349 86.99 -174.02 45.63
CA GLU A 349 88.43 -173.81 45.85
C GLU A 349 89.01 -174.82 46.87
N GLU A 350 88.23 -175.19 47.88
CA GLU A 350 88.53 -176.29 48.82
C GLU A 350 88.54 -177.67 48.11
N MET A 351 87.63 -177.90 47.15
CA MET A 351 87.64 -179.08 46.27
C MET A 351 88.78 -179.04 45.23
N ALA A 352 89.14 -177.87 44.71
CA ALA A 352 90.23 -177.70 43.76
C ALA A 352 91.60 -177.88 44.42
N THR A 353 91.78 -177.43 45.65
CA THR A 353 92.98 -177.70 46.45
C THR A 353 93.07 -179.18 46.83
N GLN A 354 91.96 -179.84 47.20
CA GLN A 354 91.99 -181.30 47.36
C GLN A 354 92.32 -182.05 46.06
N LEU A 355 91.80 -181.60 44.91
CA LEU A 355 92.18 -182.16 43.60
C LEU A 355 93.66 -181.91 43.28
N GLN A 356 94.21 -180.75 43.62
CA GLN A 356 95.63 -180.46 43.48
C GLN A 356 96.48 -181.31 44.43
N GLU A 357 96.09 -181.49 45.69
CA GLU A 357 96.80 -182.38 46.64
C GLU A 357 96.75 -183.85 46.18
N TYR A 358 95.62 -184.31 45.62
CA TYR A 358 95.54 -185.61 44.97
C TYR A 358 96.37 -185.69 43.69
N GLN A 359 96.48 -184.61 42.91
CA GLN A 359 97.31 -184.57 41.71
C GLN A 359 98.81 -184.50 42.05
N ASP A 360 99.21 -183.75 43.08
CA ASP A 360 100.58 -183.68 43.60
C ASP A 360 100.97 -185.03 44.22
N LEU A 361 100.05 -185.71 44.93
CA LEU A 361 100.27 -187.07 45.42
C LEU A 361 100.32 -188.09 44.28
N MET A 362 99.52 -187.90 43.22
CA MET A 362 99.59 -188.70 42.00
C MET A 362 100.87 -188.43 41.22
N ASP A 363 101.38 -187.21 41.21
CA ASP A 363 102.62 -186.81 40.54
C ASP A 363 103.86 -187.23 41.36
N ILE A 364 103.78 -187.26 42.70
CA ILE A 364 104.77 -187.93 43.57
C ILE A 364 104.73 -189.44 43.34
N LYS A 365 103.54 -190.05 43.22
CA LYS A 365 103.39 -191.48 42.88
C LYS A 365 103.91 -191.76 41.48
N VAL A 366 103.63 -190.90 40.50
CA VAL A 366 104.15 -190.99 39.13
C VAL A 366 105.64 -190.71 39.09
N SER A 367 106.18 -189.87 39.97
CA SER A 367 107.61 -189.63 40.16
C SER A 367 108.31 -190.82 40.82
N LEU A 368 107.67 -191.51 41.75
CA LEU A 368 108.19 -192.76 42.35
C LEU A 368 108.07 -193.93 41.37
N ASP A 369 106.97 -194.02 40.61
CA ASP A 369 106.85 -194.90 39.45
C ASP A 369 107.89 -194.53 38.38
N LEU A 370 108.26 -193.25 38.22
CA LEU A 370 109.32 -192.78 37.31
C LEU A 370 110.71 -192.94 37.88
N GLU A 371 110.91 -193.04 39.19
CA GLU A 371 112.19 -193.46 39.77
C GLU A 371 112.34 -194.96 39.60
N ILE A 372 111.30 -195.75 39.91
CA ILE A 372 111.23 -197.19 39.57
C ILE A 372 111.43 -197.40 38.07
N ALA A 373 110.75 -196.62 37.23
CA ALA A 373 110.86 -196.65 35.78
C ALA A 373 112.01 -195.82 35.21
N ALA A 374 112.86 -195.17 36.02
CA ALA A 374 114.15 -194.60 35.62
C ALA A 374 115.32 -195.39 36.22
N TYR A 375 115.06 -196.32 37.14
CA TYR A 375 115.86 -197.53 37.27
C TYR A 375 115.55 -198.48 36.07
N ASP A 376 114.29 -198.58 35.60
CA ASP A 376 113.91 -199.31 34.38
C ASP A 376 114.13 -198.52 33.06
N LYS A 377 114.43 -197.22 33.11
CA LYS A 377 114.85 -196.38 31.96
C LYS A 377 116.27 -195.83 32.05
N LEU A 378 117.00 -196.08 33.14
CA LEU A 378 118.45 -196.34 33.08
C LEU A 378 118.73 -197.46 32.07
N LEU A 379 117.75 -198.35 31.89
CA LEU A 379 117.76 -199.44 30.93
C LEU A 379 117.18 -199.06 29.51
N ARG A 380 116.67 -197.82 29.22
CA ARG A 380 115.93 -197.48 27.94
C ARG A 380 115.84 -195.99 27.28
N GLY A 381 116.65 -194.90 27.53
CA GLY A 381 116.99 -193.61 26.69
C GLY A 381 116.07 -192.37 26.08
N GLU A 382 116.54 -191.04 25.88
CA GLU A 382 116.41 -189.71 24.93
C GLU A 382 115.09 -188.54 24.43
N GLU A 383 114.93 -186.99 24.41
CA GLU A 383 114.16 -185.50 23.71
C GLU A 383 112.89 -184.14 23.94
N HIS A 384 112.75 -182.67 23.44
CA HIS A 384 111.64 -181.34 22.99
C HIS A 384 111.14 -179.58 23.34
N ARG A 385 110.45 -178.41 22.57
CA ARG A 385 109.83 -176.75 22.79
C ARG A 385 109.19 -175.32 21.78
N LEU A 386 108.36 -174.01 21.99
CA LEU A 386 107.96 -172.43 21.22
C LEU A 386 106.75 -171.01 21.39
N ASN A 387 106.60 -169.55 20.86
CA ASN A 387 105.42 -168.20 20.76
C ASN A 387 105.46 -166.41 20.22
N ILE A 388 104.74 -165.04 20.02
CA ILE A 388 103.45 -163.80 19.87
C ILE A 388 103.48 -162.01 19.36
N THR A 389 102.74 -160.65 19.17
CA THR A 389 101.41 -159.50 18.89
C THR A 389 101.26 -157.65 18.73
N PRO A 390 100.20 -156.61 18.25
CA PRO A 390 100.00 -154.88 17.91
C PRO A 390 98.66 -153.58 17.78
N ASN A 391 98.58 -152.04 17.58
CA ASN A 391 97.38 -150.78 17.22
C ASN A 391 97.24 -148.91 17.16
N GLN A 392 96.29 -147.85 16.55
CA GLN A 392 95.88 -146.11 16.67
C GLN A 392 94.92 -144.81 15.75
N SER A 393 94.51 -143.33 15.98
CA SER A 393 93.58 -142.03 15.21
C SER A 393 93.23 -140.23 15.43
N GLY A 394 92.44 -139.11 14.70
CA GLY A 394 92.03 -137.39 14.86
C GLY A 394 91.05 -136.08 13.99
N SER A 395 90.71 -134.58 14.20
CA SER A 395 89.78 -133.26 13.46
C SER A 395 89.69 -131.44 13.72
N THR A 396 89.00 -130.08 13.41
CA THR A 396 87.90 -128.91 12.67
C THR A 396 87.85 -127.07 12.80
N SER A 397 87.17 -125.72 12.48
CA SER A 397 86.04 -124.53 11.83
C SER A 397 86.11 -122.70 11.77
N THR A 398 85.40 -121.34 11.51
CA THR A 398 84.17 -120.17 11.00
C THR A 398 84.25 -118.34 10.88
N ILE A 399 83.56 -116.98 10.61
CA ILE A 399 82.33 -115.78 10.20
C ILE A 399 82.47 -113.99 9.81
N SER A 400 81.79 -112.61 9.58
CA SER A 400 80.55 -111.37 9.39
C SER A 400 80.66 -109.62 8.86
N GLN A 401 79.99 -108.24 8.64
CA GLN A 401 78.74 -107.02 8.52
C GLN A 401 78.70 -105.25 7.96
N SER A 402 77.66 -104.12 7.85
CA SER A 402 77.50 -102.46 7.29
C SER A 402 76.27 -101.12 7.50
N TYR A 403 75.77 -99.70 7.10
CA TYR A 403 75.76 -98.13 6.35
C TYR A 403 74.64 -96.66 6.46
N LEU A 404 74.61 -95.22 5.92
CA LEU A 404 73.58 -93.79 5.86
C LEU A 404 73.73 -92.15 5.06
N SER A 405 73.14 -90.74 4.83
CA SER A 405 72.00 -89.39 4.88
C SER A 405 72.10 -87.74 4.10
N ARG A 406 71.49 -86.33 3.89
CA ARG A 406 70.34 -85.02 3.90
C ARG A 406 70.50 -83.31 3.25
N ILE A 407 69.88 -81.91 2.99
CA ILE A 407 68.68 -80.64 2.81
C ILE A 407 68.87 -78.92 2.20
N THR A 408 68.26 -77.51 1.94
CA THR A 408 67.08 -76.20 1.89
C THR A 408 67.09 -74.50 1.20
N PRO A 409 66.09 -73.34 1.04
CA PRO A 409 65.90 -71.78 0.26
C PRO A 409 65.09 -70.15 0.53
N ILE A 410 64.89 -68.86 -0.27
CA ILE A 410 64.17 -67.25 -0.12
C ILE A 410 63.79 -65.91 -1.31
N ARG A 411 63.32 -64.45 -1.55
CA ARG A 411 62.75 -62.81 -1.24
C ARG A 411 62.29 -61.47 -2.40
N GLY A 412 61.75 -60.04 -2.64
CA GLY A 412 60.96 -58.50 -2.34
C GLY A 412 60.93 -56.83 -3.13
N PRO A 413 59.99 -55.61 -3.18
CA PRO A 413 59.64 -54.13 -4.09
C PRO A 413 59.10 -52.38 -3.83
N GLY A 414 58.69 -51.19 -4.71
CA GLY A 414 58.10 -49.52 -4.61
C GLY A 414 57.73 -48.17 -5.81
N GLY A 415 57.22 -46.73 -6.10
CA GLY A 415 56.56 -45.11 -5.85
C GLY A 415 56.29 -43.69 -6.99
N LYS A 416 55.81 -42.22 -7.23
CA LYS A 416 55.07 -40.65 -6.95
C LYS A 416 54.84 -39.19 -8.10
N ARG A 417 54.33 -37.74 -8.37
CA ARG A 417 53.54 -36.16 -8.16
C ARG A 417 53.12 -34.83 -9.37
N LYS A 418 52.67 -33.36 -9.67
CA LYS A 418 52.29 -31.65 -9.44
C LYS A 418 51.44 -30.35 -10.46
N ARG A 419 51.13 -28.83 -10.34
CA ARG A 419 50.29 -27.51 -11.18
C ARG A 419 50.35 -25.68 -11.20
N ILE A 420 49.68 -24.53 -11.96
CA ILE A 420 49.38 -22.79 -11.89
C ILE A 420 48.73 -21.50 -13.04
N VAL A 421 48.25 -20.02 -12.97
CA VAL A 421 47.78 -18.65 -14.00
C VAL A 421 47.00 -16.98 -13.80
N LEU A 422 46.93 -15.67 -14.60
CA LEU A 422 46.03 -14.19 -14.80
C LEU A 422 46.31 -12.85 -15.89
N ASP A 423 45.39 -11.84 -16.41
CA ASP A 423 45.57 -10.39 -17.11
C ASP A 423 44.34 -9.27 -17.28
N GLU A 424 44.45 -7.97 -17.79
CA GLU A 424 43.45 -6.76 -17.86
C GLU A 424 43.25 -5.87 -19.20
N THR A 425 42.16 -5.04 -19.38
CA THR A 425 42.02 -3.83 -20.30
C THR A 425 40.74 -2.93 -20.12
N GLU A 426 40.68 -1.68 -20.66
CA GLU A 426 39.53 -0.71 -20.58
C GLU A 426 38.78 -0.42 -21.92
N ASP A 427 37.51 0.02 -21.84
CA ASP A 427 36.62 0.33 -22.97
C ASP A 427 35.70 1.56 -22.71
N ARG A 428 35.23 2.29 -23.74
CA ARG A 428 34.31 3.45 -23.57
C ARG A 428 32.91 3.20 -24.15
N SER A 429 31.89 3.49 -23.34
CA SER A 429 30.51 3.07 -23.54
C SER A 429 29.50 4.22 -23.56
N LEU A 430 28.58 4.20 -24.52
CA LEU A 430 27.31 4.93 -24.45
C LEU A 430 26.18 3.96 -24.08
N SER A 431 25.11 4.43 -23.46
CA SER A 431 24.06 3.55 -22.93
C SER A 431 22.65 4.02 -23.26
N GLU A 432 21.91 3.20 -23.98
CA GLU A 432 20.52 3.40 -24.37
C GLU A 432 19.61 2.45 -23.59
N PHE A 433 18.36 2.83 -23.30
CA PHE A 433 17.43 2.01 -22.51
C PHE A 433 16.26 1.54 -23.37
N PHE A 434 16.19 0.23 -23.63
CA PHE A 434 15.06 -0.39 -24.31
C PHE A 434 14.07 -0.94 -23.28
N VAL A 435 12.76 -0.76 -23.54
CA VAL A 435 11.68 -1.31 -22.72
C VAL A 435 10.87 -2.28 -23.56
N THR A 436 10.71 -3.51 -23.09
CA THR A 436 9.89 -4.55 -23.72
C THR A 436 8.78 -4.98 -22.76
N ALA A 437 7.53 -4.81 -23.16
CA ALA A 437 6.35 -5.26 -22.40
C ALA A 437 5.65 -6.43 -23.10
N SER A 438 5.09 -7.35 -22.32
CA SER A 438 4.37 -8.53 -22.79
C SER A 438 3.32 -8.97 -21.76
N ALA A 439 2.14 -9.37 -22.22
CA ALA A 439 1.08 -9.94 -21.40
C ALA A 439 0.57 -11.24 -22.03
N LYS A 440 0.16 -12.20 -21.19
CA LYS A 440 -0.36 -13.52 -21.57
C LYS A 440 -1.82 -13.72 -21.18
N GLY A 441 -2.51 -12.65 -20.79
CA GLY A 441 -3.90 -12.64 -20.36
C GLY A 441 -4.43 -11.21 -20.25
N ASP A 442 -5.53 -11.05 -19.53
CA ASP A 442 -6.36 -9.83 -19.51
C ASP A 442 -5.68 -8.60 -18.89
N ILE A 443 -4.68 -8.79 -18.03
CA ILE A 443 -3.93 -7.71 -17.37
C ILE A 443 -2.53 -7.55 -17.98
N GLU A 444 -2.12 -6.31 -18.22
CA GLU A 444 -0.73 -5.95 -18.52
C GLU A 444 -0.12 -5.00 -17.51
N ILE A 445 1.22 -4.92 -17.53
CA ILE A 445 1.98 -3.83 -16.91
C ILE A 445 2.09 -2.72 -17.97
N SER A 446 1.24 -1.69 -17.88
CA SER A 446 1.16 -0.62 -18.90
C SER A 446 2.27 0.42 -18.77
N GLU A 447 2.79 0.64 -17.56
CA GLU A 447 3.86 1.60 -17.29
C GLU A 447 4.70 1.17 -16.08
N VAL A 448 6.01 1.41 -16.13
CA VAL A 448 6.94 1.17 -15.01
C VAL A 448 7.82 2.40 -14.87
N ASP A 449 7.75 3.06 -13.72
CA ASP A 449 8.51 4.28 -13.48
C ASP A 449 10.03 4.01 -13.51
N PRO A 450 10.81 4.72 -14.35
CA PRO A 450 12.26 4.56 -14.43
C PRO A 450 12.98 4.82 -13.10
N GLU A 451 12.48 5.77 -12.31
CA GLU A 451 12.98 6.15 -10.98
C GLU A 451 12.34 5.35 -9.82
N GLY A 452 11.51 4.33 -10.13
CA GLY A 452 10.96 3.43 -9.11
C GLY A 452 9.80 3.98 -8.29
N ARG A 453 9.17 5.10 -8.67
CA ARG A 453 8.05 5.68 -7.91
C ARG A 453 6.77 4.84 -8.00
N PHE A 454 6.51 4.18 -9.13
CA PHE A 454 5.32 3.35 -9.34
C PHE A 454 5.45 2.25 -10.41
N VAL A 455 4.45 1.36 -10.44
CA VAL A 455 4.13 0.40 -11.50
C VAL A 455 2.63 0.51 -11.79
N LYS A 456 2.19 0.58 -13.05
CA LYS A 456 0.77 0.60 -13.44
C LYS A 456 0.35 -0.74 -14.03
N LEU A 457 -0.84 -1.21 -13.63
CA LEU A 457 -1.50 -2.39 -14.21
C LEU A 457 -2.78 -1.96 -14.91
N HIS A 458 -2.98 -2.41 -16.15
CA HIS A 458 -4.15 -2.10 -16.97
C HIS A 458 -4.90 -3.38 -17.33
N ASN A 459 -6.23 -3.36 -17.20
CA ASN A 459 -7.11 -4.43 -17.66
C ASN A 459 -7.56 -4.16 -19.10
N LYS A 460 -7.14 -5.01 -20.03
CA LYS A 460 -7.49 -4.96 -21.46
C LYS A 460 -8.85 -5.57 -21.79
N SER A 461 -9.42 -6.36 -20.88
CA SER A 461 -10.59 -7.19 -21.17
C SER A 461 -11.90 -6.45 -20.89
N ASP A 462 -12.98 -6.88 -21.55
CA ASP A 462 -14.34 -6.35 -21.40
C ASP A 462 -15.02 -6.74 -20.06
N LYS A 463 -14.25 -7.16 -19.03
CA LYS A 463 -14.77 -7.75 -17.78
C LYS A 463 -13.97 -7.32 -16.56
N GLU A 464 -14.60 -7.36 -15.39
CA GLU A 464 -13.93 -7.21 -14.09
C GLU A 464 -12.97 -8.40 -13.85
N VAL A 465 -11.70 -8.12 -13.58
CA VAL A 465 -10.68 -9.14 -13.27
C VAL A 465 -10.27 -9.02 -11.80
N ASN A 466 -10.40 -10.13 -11.06
CA ASN A 466 -9.92 -10.20 -9.68
C ASN A 466 -8.40 -10.50 -9.65
N VAL A 467 -7.61 -9.50 -9.25
CA VAL A 467 -6.15 -9.60 -9.08
C VAL A 467 -5.75 -9.81 -7.61
N GLY A 468 -6.72 -10.17 -6.77
CA GLY A 468 -6.52 -10.37 -5.34
C GLY A 468 -5.55 -11.51 -5.05
N GLY A 469 -4.45 -11.19 -4.36
CA GLY A 469 -3.39 -12.14 -4.05
C GLY A 469 -2.31 -12.29 -5.13
N TRP A 470 -2.45 -11.64 -6.29
CA TRP A 470 -1.42 -11.62 -7.33
C TRP A 470 -0.15 -10.90 -6.82
N GLN A 471 1.01 -11.24 -7.40
CA GLN A 471 2.31 -10.73 -6.97
C GLN A 471 3.02 -9.96 -8.08
N ILE A 472 3.45 -8.73 -7.77
CA ILE A 472 4.36 -7.95 -8.60
C ILE A 472 5.78 -8.17 -8.05
N ILE A 473 6.69 -8.65 -8.90
CA ILE A 473 8.10 -8.88 -8.59
C ILE A 473 8.93 -7.99 -9.51
N ARG A 474 9.69 -7.05 -8.95
CA ARG A 474 10.62 -6.17 -9.68
C ARG A 474 12.05 -6.54 -9.30
N THR A 475 12.74 -7.28 -10.16
CA THR A 475 14.19 -7.50 -10.06
C THR A 475 14.92 -6.34 -10.73
N ALA A 476 15.81 -5.69 -9.99
CA ALA A 476 16.60 -4.54 -10.42
C ALA A 476 18.07 -4.80 -10.09
N GLY A 477 18.86 -5.12 -11.12
CA GLY A 477 20.22 -5.63 -10.93
C GLY A 477 20.22 -6.93 -10.11
N THR A 478 20.80 -6.89 -8.91
CA THR A 478 20.85 -8.02 -7.95
C THR A 478 19.71 -8.03 -6.93
N ASN A 479 18.89 -6.97 -6.88
CA ASN A 479 17.94 -6.75 -5.78
C ASN A 479 16.50 -7.01 -6.26
N GLU A 480 15.66 -7.61 -5.41
CA GLU A 480 14.27 -7.94 -5.75
C GLU A 480 13.29 -7.27 -4.79
N SER A 481 12.34 -6.51 -5.35
CA SER A 481 11.17 -5.99 -4.63
C SER A 481 9.96 -6.86 -4.97
N GLN A 482 9.38 -7.56 -3.99
CA GLN A 482 8.14 -8.30 -4.14
C GLN A 482 6.99 -7.59 -3.41
N PHE A 483 5.85 -7.47 -4.07
CA PHE A 483 4.61 -6.93 -3.50
C PHE A 483 3.42 -7.83 -3.84
N LYS A 484 2.61 -8.19 -2.84
CA LYS A 484 1.39 -8.99 -3.02
C LYS A 484 0.17 -8.08 -2.92
N LEU A 485 -0.66 -8.06 -3.96
CA LEU A 485 -1.92 -7.31 -3.97
C LEU A 485 -2.89 -7.90 -2.93
N HIS A 486 -3.61 -7.04 -2.22
CA HIS A 486 -4.56 -7.49 -1.20
C HIS A 486 -5.68 -8.34 -1.83
N ARG A 487 -6.21 -9.32 -1.10
CA ARG A 487 -7.22 -10.29 -1.58
C ARG A 487 -8.54 -9.70 -2.10
N SER A 488 -8.77 -8.41 -1.91
CA SER A 488 -9.95 -7.67 -2.36
C SER A 488 -9.70 -6.76 -3.58
N VAL A 489 -8.49 -6.74 -4.14
CA VAL A 489 -8.19 -5.87 -5.30
C VAL A 489 -8.73 -6.50 -6.57
N LYS A 490 -9.63 -5.79 -7.23
CA LYS A 490 -10.12 -6.08 -8.57
C LYS A 490 -9.84 -4.89 -9.50
N ILE A 491 -9.86 -5.14 -10.81
CA ILE A 491 -9.71 -4.11 -11.84
C ILE A 491 -10.88 -4.25 -12.81
N ASP A 492 -11.72 -3.23 -12.94
CA ASP A 492 -12.80 -3.18 -13.92
C ASP A 492 -12.29 -3.13 -15.36
N SER A 493 -13.17 -3.41 -16.32
CA SER A 493 -12.90 -3.34 -17.76
C SER A 493 -12.27 -2.01 -18.16
N GLY A 494 -11.11 -2.03 -18.81
CA GLY A 494 -10.41 -0.83 -19.29
C GLY A 494 -9.75 0.03 -18.20
N VAL A 495 -9.89 -0.30 -16.90
CA VAL A 495 -9.33 0.50 -15.81
C VAL A 495 -7.82 0.24 -15.65
N THR A 496 -7.10 1.26 -15.15
CA THR A 496 -5.68 1.18 -14.79
C THR A 496 -5.51 1.50 -13.31
N ILE A 497 -4.85 0.63 -12.56
CA ILE A 497 -4.47 0.86 -11.15
C ILE A 497 -2.97 1.15 -11.03
N THR A 498 -2.58 1.96 -10.05
CA THR A 498 -1.18 2.36 -9.82
C THR A 498 -0.68 1.83 -8.48
N ILE A 499 0.43 1.08 -8.52
CA ILE A 499 1.12 0.55 -7.34
C ILE A 499 2.35 1.42 -7.05
N TRP A 500 2.20 2.29 -6.06
CA TRP A 500 3.17 3.29 -5.64
C TRP A 500 4.17 2.73 -4.62
N SER A 501 5.42 3.17 -4.72
CA SER A 501 6.49 2.90 -3.76
C SER A 501 6.20 3.52 -2.38
N SER A 502 6.74 2.93 -1.31
CA SER A 502 6.51 3.40 0.08
C SER A 502 6.99 4.83 0.35
N ASP A 503 7.94 5.31 -0.44
CA ASP A 503 8.56 6.65 -0.38
C ASP A 503 7.96 7.66 -1.38
N SER A 504 6.87 7.30 -2.07
CA SER A 504 6.20 8.16 -3.07
C SER A 504 5.45 9.37 -2.49
N GLY A 505 5.07 9.35 -1.21
CA GLY A 505 4.26 10.40 -0.57
C GLY A 505 2.77 10.44 -0.99
N VAL A 506 2.30 9.47 -1.79
CA VAL A 506 0.90 9.40 -2.28
C VAL A 506 -0.01 8.74 -1.24
N THR A 507 -1.27 9.20 -1.14
CA THR A 507 -2.30 8.61 -0.28
C THR A 507 -2.70 7.21 -0.75
N HIS A 508 -2.95 6.29 0.19
CA HIS A 508 -3.38 4.93 -0.12
C HIS A 508 -4.91 4.83 -0.29
N GLU A 509 -5.36 4.68 -1.54
CA GLU A 509 -6.76 4.66 -1.94
C GLU A 509 -7.05 3.47 -2.89
N PRO A 510 -7.21 2.23 -2.37
CA PRO A 510 -7.58 1.08 -3.19
C PRO A 510 -8.97 1.23 -3.85
N PRO A 511 -9.20 0.68 -5.04
CA PRO A 511 -8.26 -0.11 -5.85
C PRO A 511 -7.27 0.74 -6.65
N SER A 512 -7.56 2.04 -6.88
CA SER A 512 -6.86 2.88 -7.86
C SER A 512 -5.41 3.24 -7.48
N ASN A 513 -5.15 3.59 -6.21
CA ASN A 513 -3.84 3.98 -5.69
C ASN A 513 -3.41 3.05 -4.54
N ILE A 514 -2.60 2.04 -4.87
CA ILE A 514 -2.11 1.05 -3.91
C ILE A 514 -0.69 1.43 -3.50
N VAL A 515 -0.47 1.77 -2.24
CA VAL A 515 0.85 2.20 -1.73
C VAL A 515 1.49 1.05 -0.97
N MET A 516 2.74 0.72 -1.31
CA MET A 516 3.53 -0.29 -0.61
C MET A 516 3.86 0.18 0.81
N LYS A 517 3.59 -0.64 1.84
CA LYS A 517 3.66 -0.17 3.25
C LYS A 517 5.08 -0.01 3.82
N GLN A 518 6.02 -0.89 3.42
CA GLN A 518 7.37 -0.97 4.00
C GLN A 518 8.45 -1.32 2.96
N THR A 519 8.10 -1.30 1.67
CA THR A 519 8.95 -1.76 0.58
C THR A 519 8.91 -0.72 -0.53
N LYS A 520 10.08 -0.39 -1.05
CA LYS A 520 10.23 0.46 -2.23
C LYS A 520 10.60 -0.36 -3.45
N TRP A 521 10.31 0.16 -4.64
CA TRP A 521 10.79 -0.44 -5.88
C TRP A 521 12.29 -0.19 -6.03
N PHE A 522 13.09 -1.25 -6.15
CA PHE A 522 14.50 -1.09 -6.48
C PHE A 522 14.67 -0.54 -7.91
N VAL A 523 15.68 0.31 -8.06
CA VAL A 523 16.08 0.94 -9.32
C VAL A 523 17.49 0.47 -9.69
N ALA A 524 17.68 0.13 -10.95
CA ALA A 524 18.96 -0.27 -11.52
C ALA A 524 18.97 0.02 -13.03
N ASP A 525 20.13 -0.17 -13.64
CA ASP A 525 20.31 -0.07 -15.10
C ASP A 525 19.43 -1.08 -15.86
N ASN A 526 19.36 -2.33 -15.35
CA ASN A 526 18.50 -3.39 -15.88
C ASN A 526 17.44 -3.75 -14.85
N MET A 527 16.16 -3.69 -15.24
CA MET A 527 15.01 -3.93 -14.37
C MET A 527 13.95 -4.75 -15.09
N LYS A 528 13.49 -5.83 -14.46
CA LYS A 528 12.41 -6.70 -14.95
C LYS A 528 11.30 -6.74 -13.91
N THR A 529 10.11 -6.29 -14.30
CA THR A 529 8.89 -6.34 -13.50
C THR A 529 8.00 -7.45 -14.02
N ILE A 530 7.64 -8.41 -13.19
CA ILE A 530 6.80 -9.57 -13.51
C ILE A 530 5.56 -9.52 -12.64
N LEU A 531 4.38 -9.61 -13.25
CA LEU A 531 3.11 -9.87 -12.58
C LEU A 531 2.85 -11.37 -12.61
N LYS A 532 2.60 -11.97 -11.45
CA LYS A 532 2.22 -13.38 -11.28
C LYS A 532 0.81 -13.49 -10.70
N ASN A 533 0.02 -14.39 -11.28
CA ASN A 533 -1.26 -14.82 -10.71
C ASN A 533 -1.05 -15.51 -9.35
N SER A 534 -2.12 -15.70 -8.57
CA SER A 534 -2.12 -16.43 -7.29
C SER A 534 -1.51 -17.83 -7.37
N ASP A 535 -1.61 -18.49 -8.53
CA ASP A 535 -1.03 -19.81 -8.82
C ASP A 535 0.49 -19.76 -9.16
N GLY A 536 1.09 -18.57 -9.16
CA GLY A 536 2.51 -18.35 -9.46
C GLY A 536 2.85 -18.21 -10.95
N GLU A 537 1.87 -18.33 -11.84
CA GLU A 537 2.08 -18.20 -13.30
C GLU A 537 2.32 -16.74 -13.74
N GLU A 538 3.27 -16.53 -14.65
CA GLU A 538 3.68 -15.21 -15.16
C GLU A 538 2.70 -14.68 -16.21
N VAL A 539 1.79 -13.81 -15.79
CA VAL A 539 0.72 -13.23 -16.60
C VAL A 539 1.13 -11.96 -17.36
N ALA A 540 2.05 -11.15 -16.81
CA ALA A 540 2.63 -10.01 -17.53
C ALA A 540 4.10 -9.76 -17.15
N VAL A 541 4.87 -9.19 -18.07
CA VAL A 541 6.29 -8.87 -17.91
C VAL A 541 6.57 -7.51 -18.56
N SER A 542 7.29 -6.64 -17.87
CA SER A 542 7.84 -5.40 -18.42
C SER A 542 9.33 -5.32 -18.06
N GLU A 543 10.19 -5.30 -19.07
CA GLU A 543 11.64 -5.45 -18.94
C GLU A 543 12.36 -4.27 -19.59
N ARG A 544 12.99 -3.44 -18.76
CA ARG A 544 13.84 -2.32 -19.14
C ARG A 544 15.30 -2.76 -19.06
N VAL A 545 16.00 -2.76 -20.19
CA VAL A 545 17.42 -3.12 -20.28
C VAL A 545 18.20 -1.92 -20.82
N LYS A 546 19.23 -1.52 -20.07
CA LYS A 546 20.27 -0.61 -20.53
C LYS A 546 21.19 -1.37 -21.49
N GLN A 547 20.93 -1.24 -22.78
CA GLN A 547 21.87 -1.72 -23.78
C GLN A 547 23.04 -0.73 -23.87
N ILE A 548 24.20 -1.20 -23.45
CA ILE A 548 25.45 -0.48 -23.67
C ILE A 548 25.87 -0.65 -25.13
N VAL A 549 25.86 0.45 -25.86
CA VAL A 549 26.41 0.56 -27.22
C VAL A 549 27.84 1.06 -27.08
N SER A 550 28.79 0.13 -26.98
CA SER A 550 30.22 0.43 -27.14
C SER A 550 30.53 0.60 -28.62
N SER A 551 30.98 1.78 -29.02
CA SER A 551 31.31 2.12 -30.41
C SER A 551 32.83 2.13 -30.61
N HIS A 552 33.42 0.96 -30.82
CA HIS A 552 34.87 0.81 -31.05
C HIS A 552 35.25 1.14 -32.50
N VAL A 553 36.16 2.10 -32.69
CA VAL A 553 36.54 2.62 -34.03
C VAL A 553 38.04 2.45 -34.29
N GLN A 554 38.41 1.50 -35.16
CA GLN A 554 39.77 1.34 -35.69
C GLN A 554 39.78 1.34 -37.22
N ARG A 555 40.89 1.80 -37.84
CA ARG A 555 40.94 2.22 -39.25
C ARG A 555 41.67 1.23 -40.17
N HIS A 556 41.28 1.23 -41.45
CA HIS A 556 41.74 0.35 -42.52
C HIS A 556 43.24 0.40 -42.86
N ARG A 557 43.73 -0.70 -43.44
CA ARG A 557 44.31 -0.67 -44.80
C ARG A 557 44.03 -1.97 -45.57
N SER A 558 44.14 -1.92 -46.90
CA SER A 558 43.83 -3.04 -47.81
C SER A 558 44.69 -3.03 -49.06
N SER A 559 45.10 -4.21 -49.53
CA SER A 559 45.44 -4.46 -50.94
C SER A 559 44.70 -5.72 -51.39
N ALA A 560 44.13 -5.70 -52.61
CA ALA A 560 43.41 -6.80 -53.25
C ALA A 560 42.48 -7.64 -52.32
N GLY A 561 41.22 -7.26 -52.05
CA GLY A 561 40.39 -6.21 -52.67
C GLY A 561 40.49 -4.81 -52.05
N ARG A 562 39.70 -3.87 -52.59
CA ARG A 562 39.72 -2.44 -52.25
C ARG A 562 38.69 -2.14 -51.14
N ALA A 563 39.14 -1.59 -50.02
CA ALA A 563 38.27 -1.31 -48.87
C ALA A 563 37.24 -0.19 -49.12
N VAL A 564 36.06 -0.36 -48.50
CA VAL A 564 35.03 0.67 -48.25
C VAL A 564 34.49 0.43 -46.83
N MET A 565 34.31 1.47 -46.03
CA MET A 565 33.64 1.37 -44.73
C MET A 565 32.14 1.20 -44.91
N VAL A 566 31.53 0.27 -44.17
CA VAL A 566 30.09 0.30 -43.83
C VAL A 566 29.96 -0.14 -42.39
N GLU A 567 29.48 0.75 -41.52
CA GLU A 567 29.17 0.41 -40.13
C GLU A 567 27.98 -0.55 -40.08
N ARG A 568 28.08 -1.63 -39.29
CA ARG A 568 26.94 -2.48 -38.93
C ARG A 568 27.00 -2.86 -37.46
N ILE A 569 25.98 -2.41 -36.74
CA ILE A 569 25.80 -2.61 -35.30
C ILE A 569 25.58 -4.11 -35.04
N PHE A 570 26.37 -4.68 -34.12
CA PHE A 570 26.22 -6.07 -33.68
C PHE A 570 25.45 -6.14 -32.35
N ILE A 571 24.16 -6.45 -32.41
CA ILE A 571 23.36 -6.72 -31.21
C ILE A 571 23.48 -8.21 -30.86
N ILE A 572 24.32 -8.54 -29.88
CA ILE A 572 24.49 -9.91 -29.39
C ILE A 572 23.42 -10.20 -28.34
N ASN A 573 22.34 -10.86 -28.75
CA ASN A 573 21.25 -11.29 -27.86
C ASN A 573 21.35 -12.82 -27.63
N LYS A 574 21.30 -13.29 -26.37
CA LYS A 574 21.70 -14.68 -26.04
C LYS A 574 20.92 -15.34 -24.90
N MET A 575 20.45 -16.56 -25.19
CA MET A 575 19.93 -17.62 -24.31
C MET A 575 18.49 -17.52 -23.75
N ILE A 576 17.66 -18.44 -24.25
CA ILE A 576 16.44 -18.97 -23.61
C ILE A 576 16.78 -20.41 -23.13
N PRO A 577 16.45 -20.83 -21.89
CA PRO A 577 16.79 -22.16 -21.39
C PRO A 577 15.72 -23.24 -21.73
N ASN A 578 16.20 -24.44 -22.06
CA ASN A 578 15.37 -25.58 -22.45
C ASN A 578 14.54 -26.19 -21.29
N LYS A 579 13.20 -26.04 -21.33
CA LYS A 579 12.26 -26.86 -20.55
C LYS A 579 11.15 -27.57 -21.35
N LEU A 580 10.91 -27.21 -22.62
CA LEU A 580 9.76 -27.70 -23.38
C LEU A 580 9.93 -29.13 -23.95
N VAL A 581 11.15 -29.48 -24.38
CA VAL A 581 11.43 -30.73 -25.12
C VAL A 581 11.13 -32.01 -24.32
N LYS A 582 11.28 -31.98 -22.99
CA LYS A 582 11.07 -33.18 -22.14
C LYS A 582 9.61 -33.52 -21.83
N LYS A 583 8.63 -32.61 -22.01
CA LYS A 583 7.22 -32.92 -21.74
C LYS A 583 6.53 -33.68 -22.90
N ILE A 584 6.94 -33.44 -24.14
CA ILE A 584 6.25 -33.96 -25.33
C ILE A 584 6.46 -35.48 -25.51
N ALA A 585 7.64 -36.00 -25.15
CA ALA A 585 7.98 -37.42 -25.33
C ALA A 585 7.20 -38.40 -24.42
N ALA A 586 6.53 -37.92 -23.36
CA ALA A 586 5.82 -38.76 -22.41
C ALA A 586 4.37 -39.09 -22.85
N SER A 587 3.64 -38.11 -23.39
CA SER A 587 2.19 -38.26 -23.66
C SER A 587 1.87 -39.25 -24.78
N CYS A 588 2.72 -39.33 -25.81
CA CYS A 588 2.45 -40.17 -27.00
C CYS A 588 2.49 -41.68 -26.73
N LYS A 589 2.95 -42.13 -25.55
CA LYS A 589 3.03 -43.57 -25.22
C LYS A 589 1.80 -44.12 -24.49
N VAL A 590 0.88 -43.26 -24.04
CA VAL A 590 -0.36 -43.65 -23.34
C VAL A 590 -1.55 -43.77 -24.30
N LEU A 591 -1.60 -42.93 -25.33
CA LEU A 591 -2.71 -42.87 -26.30
C LEU A 591 -2.81 -44.09 -27.25
N LEU A 592 -1.80 -44.96 -27.29
CA LEU A 592 -1.77 -46.14 -28.17
C LEU A 592 -2.38 -47.42 -27.54
N HIS A 593 -2.93 -47.33 -26.33
CA HIS A 593 -3.39 -48.49 -25.55
C HIS A 593 -4.90 -48.47 -25.21
N TYR A 594 -5.67 -47.52 -25.77
CA TYR A 594 -7.09 -47.30 -25.42
C TYR A 594 -8.07 -47.40 -26.61
N THR A 595 -7.60 -47.66 -27.83
CA THR A 595 -8.43 -47.78 -29.05
C THR A 595 -8.40 -49.21 -29.60
N LEU A 596 -8.62 -50.19 -28.73
CA LEU A 596 -8.65 -51.62 -29.08
C LEU A 596 -9.74 -52.39 -28.31
N LEU A 597 -10.75 -51.67 -27.79
CA LEU A 597 -11.79 -52.24 -26.92
C LEU A 597 -13.12 -51.46 -26.96
N PHE A 598 -13.49 -50.93 -28.13
CA PHE A 598 -14.88 -50.80 -28.62
C PHE A 598 -14.88 -50.56 -30.13
#